data_AF-A0A7S2C1A2-F1
#
_entry.id   AF-A0A7S2C1A2-F1
#
_cell.length_a   1.000
_cell.length_b   1.000
_cell.length_c   1.000
_cell.angle_alpha   90.00
_cell.angle_beta   90.00
_cell.angle_gamma   90.00
#
_symmetry.space_group_name_H-M   'P 1'
#
loop_
_entity.id
_entity.type
_entity.pdbx_description
1 polymer ?
#
loop_
_entity_poly.entity_id
_entity_poly.type
_entity_poly.pdbx_seq_one_letter_code
_entity_poly.pdbx_strand_id
1 'polypeptide(L)'
;KSGDMIYARLASRASAFVPVTSRWAKLSSLAATPNAGSVDVGASVPDVTFKTRVRIESDDENPFDWKDLSTDDIFAGKRIAMFSLPGAFTPTCSSTHLPGWEAAYEEMTTSLKVDEVYCLSVNDAFVMRKWGLDQGLEEDKTIGANGFTKVKLLPDGACAFTRGMD
;
A
#
# COMPACT_ATOMS: atom_id res chain seq x y z
N LYS A 1 3.98 -2.71 41.54
CA LYS A 1 4.05 -4.18 41.76
C LYS A 1 3.56 -4.84 40.48
N SER A 2 4.40 -5.74 39.93
CA SER A 2 4.26 -6.64 38.76
C SER A 2 3.00 -6.53 37.91
N GLY A 3 3.05 -6.33 36.59
CA GLY A 3 3.98 -6.95 35.64
C GLY A 3 3.42 -8.32 35.28
N ASP A 4 2.84 -8.46 34.09
CA ASP A 4 2.65 -9.75 33.44
C ASP A 4 2.77 -9.57 31.92
N MET A 5 3.94 -9.98 31.43
CA MET A 5 4.21 -10.28 30.03
C MET A 5 3.58 -11.63 29.69
N ILE A 6 2.98 -11.76 28.51
CA ILE A 6 2.57 -13.07 28.00
C ILE A 6 3.27 -13.31 26.66
N TYR A 7 4.35 -14.07 26.72
CA TYR A 7 5.01 -14.71 25.59
C TYR A 7 4.14 -15.87 25.08
N ALA A 8 3.85 -15.90 23.78
CA ALA A 8 3.23 -17.07 23.14
C ALA A 8 4.30 -18.13 22.84
N ARG A 9 4.12 -19.33 23.42
CA ARG A 9 5.01 -20.50 23.29
C ARG A 9 4.44 -21.46 22.23
N LEU A 10 5.29 -21.88 21.29
CA LEU A 10 5.02 -22.92 20.29
C LEU A 10 4.59 -24.24 20.97
N ALA A 11 3.48 -24.83 20.52
CA ALA A 11 3.09 -26.20 20.88
C ALA A 11 3.16 -27.11 19.65
N SER A 12 3.88 -28.22 19.81
CA SER A 12 4.19 -29.20 18.78
C SER A 12 3.02 -30.14 18.46
N ARG A 13 3.01 -30.63 17.21
CA ARG A 13 2.06 -31.58 16.63
C ARG A 13 2.03 -32.93 17.38
N ALA A 14 0.82 -33.44 17.61
CA ALA A 14 0.56 -34.85 17.85
C ALA A 14 -0.31 -35.43 16.72
N SER A 15 0.14 -36.54 16.15
CA SER A 15 -0.52 -37.30 15.08
C SER A 15 -1.53 -38.29 15.69
N ALA A 16 -2.77 -38.32 15.19
CA ALA A 16 -3.74 -39.35 15.52
C ALA A 16 -4.39 -39.89 14.23
N PHE A 17 -4.32 -41.21 14.12
CA PHE A 17 -4.79 -42.06 13.03
C PHE A 17 -6.33 -42.13 13.04
N VAL A 18 -7.00 -41.94 11.89
CA VAL A 18 -8.46 -42.06 11.75
C VAL A 18 -8.77 -43.09 10.65
N PRO A 19 -9.67 -44.07 10.88
CA PRO A 19 -9.91 -45.19 9.98
C PRO A 19 -10.65 -44.79 8.70
N VAL A 20 -10.37 -45.54 7.63
CA VAL A 20 -10.92 -45.40 6.28
C VAL A 20 -12.34 -45.97 6.24
N THR A 21 -13.36 -45.11 6.34
CA THR A 21 -14.69 -45.34 5.76
C THR A 21 -15.31 -44.01 5.35
N SER A 22 -16.04 -44.01 4.22
CA SER A 22 -16.71 -42.88 3.53
C SER A 22 -15.83 -41.92 2.72
N ARG A 23 -15.56 -42.33 1.47
CA ARG A 23 -15.34 -41.38 0.35
C ARG A 23 -16.60 -40.53 0.21
N TRP A 24 -16.44 -39.26 -0.18
CA TRP A 24 -17.47 -38.22 -0.37
C TRP A 24 -17.73 -37.28 0.82
N ALA A 25 -16.68 -36.81 1.49
CA ALA A 25 -16.70 -35.57 2.27
C ALA A 25 -15.26 -35.07 2.57
N LYS A 26 -14.54 -34.61 1.55
CA LYS A 26 -13.36 -33.72 1.66
C LYS A 26 -12.81 -33.43 0.26
N LEU A 27 -13.29 -32.35 -0.34
CA LEU A 27 -12.49 -31.57 -1.27
C LEU A 27 -12.63 -30.11 -0.89
N SER A 28 -11.47 -29.52 -0.59
CA SER A 28 -11.20 -28.11 -0.42
C SER A 28 -11.82 -27.44 0.81
N SER A 29 -11.12 -27.55 1.94
CA SER A 29 -10.92 -26.36 2.76
C SER A 29 -10.14 -25.35 1.91
N LEU A 30 -10.85 -24.56 1.10
CA LEU A 30 -10.33 -23.26 0.73
C LEU A 30 -10.16 -22.49 2.03
N ALA A 31 -8.98 -21.89 2.18
CA ALA A 31 -8.65 -21.01 3.27
C ALA A 31 -9.86 -20.13 3.60
N ALA A 32 -10.23 -20.08 4.88
CA ALA A 32 -11.06 -19.00 5.35
C ALA A 32 -10.39 -17.70 4.90
N THR A 33 -11.01 -16.99 3.97
CA THR A 33 -10.77 -15.56 3.78
C THR A 33 -10.94 -14.94 5.16
N PRO A 34 -9.89 -14.37 5.77
CA PRO A 34 -10.13 -13.54 6.93
C PRO A 34 -11.01 -12.38 6.46
N ASN A 35 -12.15 -12.29 7.15
CA ASN A 35 -13.22 -11.30 7.10
C ASN A 35 -13.02 -10.07 6.18
N ALA A 36 -14.04 -9.82 5.37
CA ALA A 36 -14.46 -8.47 5.03
C ALA A 36 -14.80 -7.74 6.34
N GLY A 37 -13.92 -6.87 6.77
CA GLY A 37 -14.03 -6.10 8.00
C GLY A 37 -12.97 -5.01 7.99
N SER A 38 -13.43 -3.77 7.83
CA SER A 38 -12.60 -2.60 7.69
C SER A 38 -11.50 -2.57 8.74
N VAL A 39 -10.26 -2.29 8.35
CA VAL A 39 -9.12 -2.24 9.27
C VAL A 39 -9.40 -1.26 10.43
N ASP A 40 -9.41 -1.78 11.67
CA ASP A 40 -9.66 -0.99 12.87
C ASP A 40 -8.53 0.02 13.14
N VAL A 41 -8.87 1.15 13.76
CA VAL A 41 -7.86 2.12 14.21
C VAL A 41 -6.90 1.44 15.20
N GLY A 42 -5.61 1.47 14.87
CA GLY A 42 -4.54 0.85 15.66
C GLY A 42 -4.13 -0.54 15.19
N ALA A 43 -4.85 -1.14 14.24
CA ALA A 43 -4.39 -2.34 13.55
C ALA A 43 -3.29 -2.02 12.53
N SER A 44 -2.50 -3.03 12.18
CA SER A 44 -1.54 -2.94 11.09
C SER A 44 -2.25 -2.86 9.75
N VAL A 45 -1.66 -2.10 8.82
CA VAL A 45 -2.10 -2.07 7.41
C VAL A 45 -1.83 -3.41 6.72
N PRO A 46 -2.50 -3.70 5.59
CA PRO A 46 -2.30 -4.95 4.84
C PRO A 46 -0.85 -5.14 4.41
N ASP A 47 -0.32 -6.34 4.64
CA ASP A 47 1.00 -6.74 4.14
C ASP A 47 0.90 -7.18 2.67
N VAL A 48 1.30 -6.28 1.78
CA VAL A 48 1.30 -6.49 0.33
C VAL A 48 2.58 -5.97 -0.33
N THR A 49 2.77 -6.35 -1.59
CA THR A 49 3.83 -5.83 -2.46
C THR A 49 3.24 -4.96 -3.57
N PHE A 50 3.67 -3.70 -3.65
CA PHE A 50 3.29 -2.74 -4.67
C PHE A 50 4.21 -2.88 -5.89
N LYS A 51 3.60 -2.88 -7.07
CA LYS A 51 4.31 -2.88 -8.36
C LYS A 51 4.62 -1.45 -8.77
N THR A 52 5.76 -0.93 -8.35
CA THR A 52 6.16 0.46 -8.56
C THR A 52 7.28 0.58 -9.59
N ARG A 53 7.63 1.82 -9.93
CA ARG A 53 8.76 2.11 -10.82
C ARG A 53 9.62 3.19 -10.17
N VAL A 54 10.94 3.01 -10.18
CA VAL A 54 11.88 3.99 -9.64
C VAL A 54 12.70 4.61 -10.75
N ARG A 55 13.05 5.88 -10.57
CA ARG A 55 13.93 6.58 -11.50
C ARG A 55 15.30 5.92 -11.51
N ILE A 56 15.84 5.68 -12.69
CA ILE A 56 17.20 5.18 -12.91
C ILE A 56 18.03 6.24 -13.63
N GLU A 57 19.34 6.07 -13.60
CA GLU A 57 20.24 6.89 -14.41
C GLU A 57 20.12 6.43 -15.87
N SER A 58 19.42 7.23 -16.68
CA SER A 58 19.26 7.04 -18.12
C SER A 58 18.88 8.37 -18.78
N ASP A 59 19.31 8.55 -20.03
CA ASP A 59 18.93 9.67 -20.90
C ASP A 59 17.64 9.38 -21.71
N ASP A 60 17.01 8.21 -21.51
CA ASP A 60 15.77 7.84 -22.19
C ASP A 60 14.58 8.73 -21.77
N GLU A 61 13.58 8.87 -22.64
CA GLU A 61 12.32 9.59 -22.32
C GLU A 61 11.56 8.97 -21.12
N ASN A 62 11.82 7.69 -20.82
CA ASN A 62 11.22 6.95 -19.73
C ASN A 62 12.32 6.31 -18.85
N PRO A 63 13.03 7.11 -18.04
CA PRO A 63 14.20 6.66 -17.27
C PRO A 63 13.75 5.98 -15.95
N PHE A 64 12.95 4.92 -16.05
CA PHE A 64 12.39 4.23 -14.90
C PHE A 64 12.39 2.71 -15.08
N ASP A 65 12.81 1.99 -14.04
CA ASP A 65 12.77 0.52 -13.99
C ASP A 65 11.79 0.02 -12.93
N TRP A 66 11.36 -1.23 -13.05
CA TRP A 66 10.46 -1.87 -12.09
C TRP A 66 11.13 -2.03 -10.73
N LYS A 67 10.38 -1.70 -9.68
CA LYS A 67 10.76 -2.00 -8.30
C LYS A 67 9.54 -2.44 -7.52
N ASP A 68 9.63 -3.65 -7.00
CA ASP A 68 8.70 -4.14 -6.00
C ASP A 68 9.01 -3.44 -4.68
N LEU A 69 7.99 -2.83 -4.07
CA LEU A 69 8.06 -2.26 -2.73
C LEU A 69 7.08 -3.00 -1.84
N SER A 70 7.57 -3.54 -0.73
CA SER A 70 6.72 -4.09 0.32
C SER A 70 6.00 -2.98 1.09
N THR A 71 5.00 -3.38 1.86
CA THR A 71 4.33 -2.49 2.81
C THR A 71 5.34 -1.93 3.82
N ASP A 72 6.28 -2.73 4.28
CA ASP A 72 7.33 -2.26 5.18
C ASP A 72 8.26 -1.23 4.53
N ASP A 73 8.64 -1.39 3.25
CA ASP A 73 9.47 -0.41 2.54
C ASP A 73 8.83 0.99 2.48
N ILE A 74 7.50 1.04 2.48
CA ILE A 74 6.72 2.28 2.37
C ILE A 74 6.40 2.84 3.75
N PHE A 75 5.88 2.01 4.66
CA PHE A 75 5.23 2.46 5.90
C PHE A 75 6.08 2.26 7.16
N ALA A 76 7.05 1.34 7.18
CA ALA A 76 7.76 1.00 8.41
C ALA A 76 8.59 2.18 8.94
N GLY A 77 8.41 2.50 10.22
CA GLY A 77 9.16 3.55 10.89
C GLY A 77 8.82 4.98 10.45
N LYS A 78 7.79 5.16 9.61
CA LYS A 78 7.36 6.47 9.11
C LYS A 78 5.93 6.79 9.55
N ARG A 79 5.68 8.06 9.81
CA ARG A 79 4.33 8.60 9.96
C ARG A 79 3.82 9.03 8.60
N ILE A 80 2.89 8.27 8.06
CA ILE A 80 2.35 8.48 6.70
C ILE A 80 0.95 9.09 6.77
N ALA A 81 0.71 10.12 5.96
CA ALA A 81 -0.65 10.55 5.63
C ALA A 81 -1.00 10.00 4.25
N MET A 82 -2.14 9.31 4.14
CA MET A 82 -2.54 8.69 2.88
C MET A 82 -4.03 8.89 2.63
N PHE A 83 -4.38 9.08 1.36
CA PHE A 83 -5.75 9.04 0.88
C PHE A 83 -5.84 8.16 -0.35
N SER A 84 -7.03 7.58 -0.57
CA SER A 84 -7.30 6.72 -1.72
C SER A 84 -8.34 7.34 -2.63
N LEU A 85 -8.18 7.12 -3.93
CA LEU A 85 -9.12 7.55 -4.96
C LEU A 85 -9.62 6.33 -5.74
N PRO A 86 -10.84 6.39 -6.31
CA PRO A 86 -11.33 5.34 -7.20
C PRO A 86 -10.49 5.19 -8.47
N GLY A 87 -9.94 6.29 -9.00
CA GLY A 87 -9.19 6.28 -10.25
C GLY A 87 -8.57 7.62 -10.62
N ALA A 88 -7.38 7.56 -11.22
CA ALA A 88 -6.74 8.68 -11.90
C ALA A 88 -7.62 9.22 -13.04
N PHE A 89 -7.46 10.51 -13.37
CA PHE A 89 -8.23 11.24 -14.39
C PHE A 89 -9.76 11.35 -14.16
N THR A 90 -10.28 10.88 -13.03
CA THR A 90 -11.71 11.05 -12.72
C THR A 90 -12.02 12.46 -12.18
N PRO A 91 -13.21 13.03 -12.42
CA PRO A 91 -13.47 14.46 -12.24
C PRO A 91 -13.12 15.00 -10.85
N THR A 92 -13.75 14.48 -9.79
CA THR A 92 -13.55 14.97 -8.41
C THR A 92 -12.13 14.73 -7.89
N CYS A 93 -11.55 13.60 -8.29
CA CYS A 93 -10.20 13.19 -7.92
C CYS A 93 -9.16 14.18 -8.44
N SER A 94 -9.29 14.60 -9.70
CA SER A 94 -8.40 15.56 -10.36
C SER A 94 -8.72 17.01 -10.03
N SER A 95 -9.99 17.37 -9.81
CA SER A 95 -10.36 18.77 -9.56
C SER A 95 -10.14 19.20 -8.12
N THR A 96 -10.19 18.28 -7.17
CA THR A 96 -10.34 18.64 -5.75
C THR A 96 -9.44 17.82 -4.83
N HIS A 97 -9.46 16.49 -4.92
CA HIS A 97 -8.75 15.67 -3.92
C HIS A 97 -7.24 15.85 -4.02
N LEU A 98 -6.62 15.47 -5.14
CA LEU A 98 -5.15 15.55 -5.26
C LEU A 98 -4.63 17.00 -5.11
N PRO A 99 -5.20 18.02 -5.78
CA PRO A 99 -4.73 19.40 -5.60
C PRO A 99 -4.85 19.92 -4.17
N GLY A 100 -5.91 19.52 -3.43
CA GLY A 100 -6.09 19.92 -2.04
C GLY A 100 -5.02 19.34 -1.11
N TRP A 101 -4.67 18.07 -1.30
CA TRP A 101 -3.60 17.42 -0.54
C TRP A 101 -2.22 17.98 -0.86
N GLU A 102 -1.97 18.28 -2.13
CA GLU A 102 -0.73 18.92 -2.58
C GLU A 102 -0.55 20.32 -1.97
N ALA A 103 -1.63 21.11 -1.90
CA ALA A 103 -1.62 22.43 -1.27
C ALA A 103 -1.41 22.35 0.26
N ALA A 104 -1.93 21.30 0.91
CA ALA A 104 -1.82 21.07 2.35
C ALA A 104 -0.50 20.37 2.77
N TYR A 105 0.35 19.99 1.81
CA TYR A 105 1.55 19.18 2.06
C TYR A 105 2.44 19.76 3.17
N GLU A 106 2.78 21.06 3.08
CA GLU A 106 3.67 21.73 4.05
C GLU A 106 3.07 21.79 5.47
N GLU A 107 1.74 21.93 5.57
CA GLU A 107 1.06 21.91 6.86
C GLU A 107 1.12 20.51 7.49
N MET A 108 0.89 19.46 6.70
CA MET A 108 0.98 18.08 7.17
C MET A 108 2.40 17.73 7.65
N THR A 109 3.42 18.08 6.88
CA THR A 109 4.81 17.77 7.24
C THR A 109 5.30 18.60 8.42
N THR A 110 4.97 19.90 8.47
CA THR A 110 5.48 20.80 9.51
C THR A 110 4.69 20.70 10.82
N SER A 111 3.35 20.76 10.74
CA SER A 111 2.49 20.85 11.93
C SER A 111 2.17 19.47 12.49
N LEU A 112 1.88 18.50 11.60
CA LEU A 112 1.51 17.14 12.01
C LEU A 112 2.69 16.18 12.06
N LYS A 113 3.89 16.62 11.61
CA LYS A 113 5.12 15.81 11.57
C LYS A 113 4.92 14.51 10.77
N VAL A 114 4.21 14.61 9.65
CA VAL A 114 4.08 13.53 8.66
C VAL A 114 5.37 13.47 7.87
N ASP A 115 5.92 12.27 7.70
CA ASP A 115 7.16 12.03 6.96
C ASP A 115 6.91 12.01 5.45
N GLU A 116 5.85 11.32 5.00
CA GLU A 116 5.47 11.27 3.59
C GLU A 116 3.95 11.26 3.39
N VAL A 117 3.53 11.76 2.23
CA VAL A 117 2.13 11.84 1.83
C VAL A 117 1.90 11.00 0.58
N TYR A 118 0.93 10.09 0.62
CA TYR A 118 0.63 9.20 -0.49
C TYR A 118 -0.81 9.36 -1.00
N CYS A 119 -0.97 9.34 -2.32
CA CYS A 119 -2.24 9.15 -3.00
C CYS A 119 -2.27 7.74 -3.60
N LEU A 120 -3.16 6.89 -3.10
CA LEU A 120 -3.37 5.51 -3.56
C LEU A 120 -4.47 5.46 -4.63
N SER A 121 -4.27 4.68 -5.69
CA SER A 121 -5.33 4.30 -6.63
C SER A 121 -5.07 2.92 -7.22
N VAL A 122 -6.12 2.26 -7.70
CA VAL A 122 -6.04 0.93 -8.35
C VAL A 122 -5.50 0.98 -9.79
N ASN A 123 -4.97 2.12 -10.23
CA ASN A 123 -4.31 2.25 -11.54
C ASN A 123 -2.87 1.73 -11.48
N ASP A 124 -2.33 1.36 -12.63
CA ASP A 124 -0.93 0.97 -12.76
C ASP A 124 0.04 2.16 -12.65
N ALA A 125 1.34 1.85 -12.48
CA ALA A 125 2.39 2.84 -12.29
C ALA A 125 2.54 3.84 -13.46
N PHE A 126 2.24 3.44 -14.70
CA PHE A 126 2.37 4.34 -15.85
C PHE A 126 1.24 5.36 -15.87
N VAL A 127 0.01 4.90 -15.62
CA VAL A 127 -1.17 5.77 -15.53
C VAL A 127 -1.00 6.74 -14.35
N MET A 128 -0.59 6.26 -13.19
CA MET A 128 -0.35 7.12 -12.02
C MET A 128 0.69 8.18 -12.30
N ARG A 129 1.83 7.82 -12.91
CA ARG A 129 2.87 8.80 -13.30
C ARG A 129 2.34 9.83 -14.28
N LYS A 130 1.68 9.40 -15.37
CA LYS A 130 1.19 10.33 -16.39
C LYS A 130 0.11 11.26 -15.82
N TRP A 131 -0.72 10.77 -14.92
CA TRP A 131 -1.71 11.57 -14.22
C TRP A 131 -1.05 12.61 -13.32
N GLY A 132 -0.08 12.25 -12.47
CA GLY A 132 0.61 13.23 -11.63
C GLY A 132 1.26 14.36 -12.42
N LEU A 133 1.89 14.04 -13.57
CA LEU A 133 2.41 15.05 -14.50
C LEU A 133 1.33 15.98 -15.07
N ASP A 134 0.17 15.42 -15.44
CA ASP A 134 -0.97 16.20 -15.95
C ASP A 134 -1.58 17.11 -14.88
N GLN A 135 -1.50 16.70 -13.61
CA GLN A 135 -1.92 17.48 -12.44
C GLN A 135 -0.91 18.55 -12.03
N GLY A 136 0.23 18.63 -12.73
CA GLY A 136 1.29 19.61 -12.46
C GLY A 136 2.16 19.29 -11.26
N LEU A 137 2.18 18.03 -10.79
CA LEU A 137 3.09 17.61 -9.73
C LEU A 137 4.54 17.62 -10.23
N GLU A 138 5.46 18.03 -9.37
CA GLU A 138 6.89 18.03 -9.66
C GLU A 138 7.47 16.62 -9.44
N GLU A 139 7.99 16.01 -10.50
CA GLU A 139 8.67 14.71 -10.40
C GLU A 139 9.95 14.81 -9.56
N ASP A 140 10.17 13.81 -8.69
CA ASP A 140 11.45 13.65 -8.02
C ASP A 140 12.46 13.06 -9.00
N LYS A 141 13.52 13.83 -9.27
CA LYS A 141 14.57 13.47 -10.22
C LYS A 141 15.73 12.71 -9.55
N THR A 142 15.66 12.45 -8.26
CA THR A 142 16.65 11.67 -7.53
C THR A 142 16.65 10.22 -8.02
N ILE A 143 17.84 9.64 -8.23
CA ILE A 143 17.97 8.23 -8.61
C ILE A 143 17.43 7.34 -7.48
N GLY A 144 16.60 6.38 -7.84
CA GLY A 144 15.89 5.51 -6.90
C GLY A 144 14.60 6.10 -6.32
N ALA A 145 14.25 7.36 -6.65
CA ALA A 145 12.99 7.95 -6.24
C ALA A 145 11.82 7.28 -6.96
N ASN A 146 10.69 7.19 -6.24
CA ASN A 146 9.43 6.69 -6.74
C ASN A 146 8.39 7.83 -6.73
N GLY A 147 8.21 8.47 -7.88
CA GLY A 147 7.14 9.45 -8.09
C GLY A 147 7.57 10.92 -7.98
N PHE A 148 6.97 11.64 -7.04
CA PHE A 148 6.93 13.10 -7.00
C PHE A 148 7.51 13.64 -5.69
N THR A 149 7.90 14.92 -5.68
CA THR A 149 8.61 15.55 -4.56
C THR A 149 7.75 15.73 -3.31
N LYS A 150 6.45 15.94 -3.49
CA LYS A 150 5.46 16.13 -2.42
C LYS A 150 4.53 14.93 -2.30
N VAL A 151 3.28 15.02 -2.80
CA VAL A 151 2.35 13.89 -2.75
C VAL A 151 2.82 12.81 -3.73
N LYS A 152 3.24 11.66 -3.18
CA LYS A 152 3.68 10.51 -3.97
C LYS A 152 2.48 9.69 -4.42
N LEU A 153 2.50 9.23 -5.67
CA LEU A 153 1.41 8.47 -6.27
C LEU A 153 1.70 6.96 -6.18
N LEU A 154 0.94 6.23 -5.38
CA LEU A 154 1.15 4.81 -5.10
C LEU A 154 0.19 3.94 -5.94
N PRO A 155 0.71 3.13 -6.89
CA PRO A 155 -0.13 2.26 -7.71
C PRO A 155 -0.47 0.95 -6.97
N ASP A 156 -1.76 0.70 -6.73
CA ASP A 156 -2.29 -0.59 -6.27
C ASP A 156 -3.02 -1.30 -7.43
N GLY A 157 -2.31 -1.50 -8.55
CA GLY A 157 -2.89 -2.05 -9.78
C GLY A 157 -3.54 -3.44 -9.64
N ALA A 158 -3.18 -4.20 -8.60
CA ALA A 158 -3.79 -5.49 -8.27
C ALA A 158 -4.94 -5.38 -7.26
N CYS A 159 -5.24 -4.17 -6.76
CA CYS A 159 -6.22 -3.91 -5.70
C CYS A 159 -5.95 -4.80 -4.47
N ALA A 160 -4.68 -5.06 -4.17
CA ALA A 160 -4.28 -5.96 -3.09
C ALA A 160 -4.32 -5.21 -1.75
N PHE A 161 -3.80 -3.98 -1.74
CA PHE A 161 -3.86 -3.13 -0.55
C PHE A 161 -5.29 -2.69 -0.28
N THR A 162 -5.99 -2.17 -1.28
CA THR A 162 -7.38 -1.70 -1.15
C THR A 162 -8.30 -2.80 -0.63
N ARG A 163 -8.21 -4.04 -1.15
CA ARG A 163 -9.02 -5.15 -0.62
C ARG A 163 -8.64 -5.60 0.77
N GLY A 164 -7.38 -5.42 1.18
CA GLY A 164 -6.97 -5.74 2.54
C GLY A 164 -7.44 -4.72 3.57
N MET A 165 -7.86 -3.53 3.13
CA MET A 165 -8.39 -2.47 3.99
C MET A 165 -9.89 -2.63 4.30
N ASP A 166 -10.60 -3.46 3.52
CA ASP A 166 -12.06 -3.69 3.57
C ASP A 166 -12.50 -4.72 4.62
#